data_AF-A0A2S7P9C8-F1
#
_entry.id   AF-A0A2S7P9C8-F1
#
_cell.length_a   1.000
_cell.length_b   1.000
_cell.length_c   1.000
_cell.angle_alpha   90.00
_cell.angle_beta   90.00
_cell.angle_gamma   90.00
#
_symmetry.space_group_name_H-M   'P 1'
#
loop_
_entity.id
_entity.type
_entity.pdbx_description
1 polymer ?
#
loop_
_entity_poly.entity_id
_entity_poly.type
_entity_poly.pdbx_seq_one_letter_code
_entity_poly.pdbx_strand_id
1 'polypeptide(L)'
;MAPSKDSPATAVANGHTSEDTPLWTIKRIPGKGLGVVATRAIAPGTLLFHESPLLTTETLTNPATTEKDLAQLLRALPKESQRAYLSLHNNYPGQPSPLSNIIRSNAYPLGPSSSVGGVFKDISRINHSCLPTSQHSWNESRKEFVVYAVRELSPGDEITTSYHVGGPSTAKLDQVIGDAERVMKHPEKALKDCRDLEIIYREEGIQDQRVGRVYWDAFQICNRHGDLARASEFAKKYRERKILGEGEDSKDAIEALAFIKDPKKHESCGGSQKWKSKVSDVPKGKNDDEIEKWLWRED
;
A
#
# COMPACT_ATOMS: atom_id res chain seq x y z
N MET A 1 -34.25 -66.54 23.86
CA MET A 1 -34.28 -65.23 24.56
C MET A 1 -32.87 -64.95 25.03
N ALA A 2 -32.14 -64.11 24.29
CA ALA A 2 -30.76 -63.71 24.59
C ALA A 2 -30.76 -62.18 24.79
N PRO A 3 -30.02 -61.63 25.78
CA PRO A 3 -30.00 -60.21 26.01
C PRO A 3 -28.96 -59.48 25.15
N SER A 4 -29.36 -58.26 24.83
CA SER A 4 -28.77 -57.26 23.93
C SER A 4 -27.34 -56.83 24.31
N LYS A 5 -26.51 -56.74 23.26
CA LYS A 5 -25.43 -55.74 23.15
C LYS A 5 -26.00 -54.57 22.35
N ASP A 6 -25.62 -53.34 22.71
CA ASP A 6 -25.14 -52.29 21.80
C ASP A 6 -25.20 -50.92 22.48
N SER A 7 -24.03 -50.42 22.85
CA SER A 7 -23.79 -48.99 23.09
C SER A 7 -23.49 -48.33 21.74
N PRO A 8 -24.07 -47.17 21.40
CA PRO A 8 -23.77 -46.52 20.15
C PRO A 8 -22.43 -45.77 20.23
N ALA A 9 -21.62 -45.95 19.19
CA ALA A 9 -20.38 -45.23 18.96
C ALA A 9 -20.65 -43.73 18.76
N THR A 10 -19.93 -42.91 19.53
CA THR A 10 -19.85 -41.45 19.40
C THR A 10 -19.39 -41.06 18.01
N ALA A 11 -20.21 -40.30 17.29
CA ALA A 11 -19.85 -39.64 16.05
C ALA A 11 -18.77 -38.58 16.33
N VAL A 12 -17.59 -38.77 15.74
CA VAL A 12 -16.50 -37.80 15.78
C VAL A 12 -16.85 -36.68 14.82
N ALA A 13 -17.21 -35.51 15.36
CA ALA A 13 -17.33 -34.29 14.59
C ALA A 13 -15.93 -33.82 14.18
N ASN A 14 -15.63 -33.88 12.87
CA ASN A 14 -14.42 -33.28 12.30
C ASN A 14 -14.52 -31.76 12.40
N GLY A 15 -13.93 -31.19 13.44
CA GLY A 15 -13.71 -29.75 13.56
C GLY A 15 -12.70 -29.30 12.51
N HIS A 16 -13.16 -28.58 11.49
CA HIS A 16 -12.28 -27.74 10.67
C HIS A 16 -11.89 -26.54 11.53
N THR A 17 -10.61 -26.40 11.82
CA THR A 17 -10.07 -25.21 12.48
C THR A 17 -10.23 -24.00 11.55
N SER A 18 -10.44 -22.81 12.11
CA SER A 18 -10.63 -21.56 11.38
C SER A 18 -9.45 -21.11 10.49
N GLU A 19 -8.38 -21.90 10.41
CA GLU A 19 -7.17 -21.65 9.62
C GLU A 19 -7.24 -22.21 8.19
N ASP A 20 -8.10 -23.20 7.91
CA ASP A 20 -8.22 -23.79 6.56
C ASP A 20 -9.05 -22.95 5.58
N THR A 21 -9.74 -21.90 6.07
CA THR A 21 -10.52 -21.03 5.19
C THR A 21 -9.62 -19.95 4.58
N PRO A 22 -9.54 -19.85 3.23
CA PRO A 22 -8.71 -18.83 2.57
C PRO A 22 -9.16 -17.45 2.99
N LEU A 23 -8.24 -16.49 3.20
CA LEU A 23 -8.55 -15.13 3.68
C LEU A 23 -9.59 -14.39 2.83
N TRP A 24 -9.61 -14.66 1.53
CA TRP A 24 -10.43 -13.96 0.57
C TRP A 24 -10.89 -14.90 -0.56
N THR A 25 -11.85 -14.42 -1.33
CA THR A 25 -12.36 -15.12 -2.52
C THR A 25 -12.78 -14.13 -3.60
N ILE A 26 -12.63 -14.50 -4.87
CA ILE A 26 -13.07 -13.69 -6.00
C ILE A 26 -14.52 -14.02 -6.32
N LYS A 27 -15.38 -12.99 -6.37
CA LYS A 27 -16.82 -13.13 -6.67
C LYS A 27 -17.28 -12.05 -7.63
N ARG A 28 -18.46 -12.25 -8.22
CA ARG A 28 -19.15 -11.17 -8.94
C ARG A 28 -19.70 -10.15 -7.94
N ILE A 29 -19.43 -8.88 -8.20
CA ILE A 29 -19.92 -7.75 -7.44
C ILE A 29 -20.88 -6.95 -8.33
N PRO A 30 -22.16 -6.75 -7.91
CA PRO A 30 -23.14 -6.01 -8.68
C PRO A 30 -22.60 -4.66 -9.14
N GLY A 31 -22.68 -4.38 -10.44
CA GLY A 31 -22.21 -3.12 -11.03
C GLY A 31 -20.69 -2.96 -11.16
N LYS A 32 -19.86 -3.83 -10.58
CA LYS A 32 -18.39 -3.74 -10.62
C LYS A 32 -17.68 -4.89 -11.34
N GLY A 33 -18.43 -5.90 -11.80
CA GLY A 33 -17.84 -7.06 -12.46
C GLY A 33 -17.35 -8.10 -11.45
N LEU A 34 -16.08 -8.47 -11.50
CA LEU A 34 -15.46 -9.32 -10.48
C LEU A 34 -14.79 -8.45 -9.41
N GLY A 35 -14.70 -8.95 -8.19
CA GLY A 35 -13.93 -8.32 -7.13
C GLY A 35 -13.54 -9.34 -6.05
N VAL A 36 -12.70 -8.89 -5.13
CA VAL A 36 -12.18 -9.71 -4.05
C VAL A 36 -12.94 -9.38 -2.77
N VAL A 37 -13.41 -10.39 -2.05
CA VAL A 37 -14.08 -10.21 -0.75
C VAL A 37 -13.42 -11.03 0.34
N ALA A 38 -13.36 -10.48 1.55
CA ALA A 38 -12.91 -11.20 2.75
C ALA A 38 -13.88 -12.33 3.10
N THR A 39 -13.37 -13.49 3.51
CA THR A 39 -14.18 -14.66 3.93
C THR A 39 -14.26 -14.79 5.45
N ARG A 40 -13.35 -14.14 6.17
CA ARG A 40 -13.22 -14.13 7.62
C ARG A 40 -12.74 -12.74 8.08
N ALA A 41 -12.68 -12.52 9.39
CA ALA A 41 -12.08 -11.31 9.92
C ALA A 41 -10.57 -11.24 9.55
N ILE A 42 -10.10 -10.08 9.11
CA ILE A 42 -8.70 -9.86 8.73
C ILE A 42 -8.16 -8.64 9.47
N ALA A 43 -7.05 -8.81 10.18
CA ALA A 43 -6.39 -7.74 10.90
C ALA A 43 -5.58 -6.82 9.96
N PRO A 44 -5.44 -5.52 10.28
CA PRO A 44 -4.48 -4.65 9.61
C PRO A 44 -3.06 -5.24 9.63
N GLY A 45 -2.31 -5.06 8.56
CA GLY A 45 -0.96 -5.60 8.39
C GLY A 45 -0.93 -7.06 7.90
N THR A 46 -2.07 -7.69 7.66
CA THR A 46 -2.11 -9.03 7.07
C THR A 46 -1.74 -8.99 5.59
N LEU A 47 -0.78 -9.81 5.18
CA LEU A 47 -0.46 -10.05 3.77
C LEU A 47 -1.62 -10.80 3.09
N LEU A 48 -2.32 -10.11 2.18
CA LEU A 48 -3.46 -10.65 1.45
C LEU A 48 -3.02 -11.36 0.16
N PHE A 49 -2.11 -10.74 -0.59
CA PHE A 49 -1.61 -11.26 -1.86
C PHE A 49 -0.10 -11.09 -1.94
N HIS A 50 0.56 -12.06 -2.56
CA HIS A 50 1.87 -11.89 -3.17
C HIS A 50 1.87 -12.63 -4.50
N GLU A 51 2.24 -11.95 -5.59
CA GLU A 51 2.14 -12.54 -6.92
C GLU A 51 3.29 -12.04 -7.81
N SER A 52 3.92 -12.97 -8.54
CA SER A 52 4.80 -12.59 -9.65
C SER A 52 3.95 -12.15 -10.86
N PRO A 53 4.41 -11.20 -11.68
CA PRO A 53 3.66 -10.76 -12.85
C PRO A 53 3.41 -11.91 -13.85
N LEU A 54 2.20 -12.01 -14.39
CA LEU A 54 1.91 -12.86 -15.56
C LEU A 54 2.66 -12.37 -16.80
N LEU A 55 2.75 -11.05 -16.94
CA LEU A 55 3.39 -10.34 -18.05
C LEU A 55 3.87 -8.98 -17.58
N THR A 56 5.00 -8.51 -18.12
CA THR A 56 5.52 -7.16 -17.90
C THR A 56 5.58 -6.38 -19.22
N THR A 57 5.53 -5.04 -19.14
CA THR A 57 5.65 -4.16 -20.31
C THR A 57 7.11 -3.84 -20.68
N GLU A 58 8.08 -4.47 -20.04
CA GLU A 58 9.51 -4.14 -20.14
C GLU A 58 10.04 -4.24 -21.58
N THR A 59 9.57 -5.24 -22.32
CA THR A 59 10.00 -5.49 -23.71
C THR A 59 9.14 -4.77 -24.74
N LEU A 60 8.10 -4.05 -24.32
CA LEU A 60 7.14 -3.36 -25.19
C LEU A 60 7.59 -1.93 -25.47
N THR A 61 8.65 -1.79 -26.25
CA THR A 61 9.31 -0.49 -26.46
C THR A 61 8.81 0.27 -27.69
N ASN A 62 8.18 -0.41 -28.65
CA ASN A 62 7.67 0.19 -29.88
C ASN A 62 6.13 0.25 -29.91
N PRO A 63 5.53 1.46 -29.84
CA PRO A 63 4.07 1.63 -29.89
C PRO A 63 3.42 1.05 -31.15
N ALA A 64 4.12 1.02 -32.29
CA ALA A 64 3.57 0.54 -33.55
C ALA A 64 3.42 -0.99 -33.60
N THR A 65 4.19 -1.73 -32.79
CA THR A 65 4.19 -3.21 -32.77
C THR A 65 3.65 -3.80 -31.47
N THR A 66 3.32 -2.96 -30.48
CA THR A 66 2.94 -3.37 -29.11
C THR A 66 1.92 -4.51 -29.08
N GLU A 67 0.83 -4.42 -29.84
CA GLU A 67 -0.21 -5.47 -29.83
C GLU A 67 0.31 -6.83 -30.36
N LYS A 68 1.15 -6.81 -31.41
CA LYS A 68 1.75 -8.00 -31.99
C LYS A 68 2.76 -8.63 -31.02
N ASP A 69 3.58 -7.80 -30.39
CA ASP A 69 4.59 -8.23 -29.44
C ASP A 69 3.92 -8.83 -28.19
N LEU A 70 2.84 -8.21 -27.71
CA LEU A 70 1.98 -8.76 -26.66
C LEU A 70 1.38 -10.11 -27.02
N ALA A 71 0.86 -10.27 -28.24
CA ALA A 71 0.34 -11.55 -28.69
C ALA A 71 1.43 -12.64 -28.71
N GLN A 72 2.68 -12.28 -29.01
CA GLN A 72 3.81 -13.21 -28.94
C GLN A 72 4.16 -13.57 -27.50
N LEU A 73 4.28 -12.59 -26.60
CA LEU A 73 4.54 -12.81 -25.17
C LEU A 73 3.46 -13.70 -24.55
N LEU A 74 2.19 -13.37 -24.79
CA LEU A 74 1.05 -14.12 -24.28
C LEU A 74 1.06 -15.57 -24.78
N ARG A 75 1.35 -15.81 -26.06
CA ARG A 75 1.42 -17.17 -26.62
C ARG A 75 2.51 -18.04 -25.99
N ALA A 76 3.59 -17.42 -25.50
CA ALA A 76 4.69 -18.11 -24.83
C ALA A 76 4.35 -18.53 -23.39
N LEU A 77 3.33 -17.92 -22.76
CA LEU A 77 2.90 -18.27 -21.40
C LEU A 77 2.18 -19.63 -21.35
N PRO A 78 2.11 -20.30 -20.18
CA PRO A 78 1.26 -21.46 -19.98
C PRO A 78 -0.22 -21.19 -20.34
N LYS A 79 -0.95 -22.22 -20.76
CA LYS A 79 -2.36 -22.09 -21.18
C LYS A 79 -3.28 -21.57 -20.07
N GLU A 80 -2.96 -21.84 -18.82
CA GLU A 80 -3.70 -21.25 -17.70
C GLU A 80 -3.45 -19.74 -17.60
N SER A 81 -2.20 -19.29 -17.65
CA SER A 81 -1.82 -17.86 -17.65
C SER A 81 -2.42 -17.10 -18.84
N GLN A 82 -2.45 -17.73 -20.02
CA GLN A 82 -3.14 -17.17 -21.21
C GLN A 82 -4.61 -16.91 -20.94
N ARG A 83 -5.32 -17.90 -20.38
CA ARG A 83 -6.74 -17.80 -20.04
C ARG A 83 -6.98 -16.77 -18.93
N ALA A 84 -6.12 -16.75 -17.91
CA ALA A 84 -6.17 -15.77 -16.85
C ALA A 84 -6.10 -14.34 -17.41
N TYR A 85 -5.06 -14.04 -18.20
CA TYR A 85 -4.89 -12.73 -18.83
C TYR A 85 -6.10 -12.32 -19.69
N LEU A 86 -6.55 -13.22 -20.58
CA LEU A 86 -7.67 -12.95 -21.50
C LEU A 86 -9.01 -12.82 -20.77
N SER A 87 -9.11 -13.26 -19.53
CA SER A 87 -10.30 -13.10 -18.68
C SER A 87 -10.29 -11.84 -17.82
N LEU A 88 -9.21 -11.06 -17.85
CA LEU A 88 -9.13 -9.78 -17.14
C LEU A 88 -10.08 -8.74 -17.76
N HIS A 89 -10.44 -7.74 -16.97
CA HIS A 89 -11.39 -6.74 -17.41
C HIS A 89 -10.80 -5.87 -18.53
N ASN A 90 -11.58 -5.56 -19.56
CA ASN A 90 -11.19 -4.63 -20.61
C ASN A 90 -12.18 -3.47 -20.63
N ASN A 91 -11.75 -2.29 -20.16
CA ASN A 91 -12.57 -1.07 -20.14
C ASN A 91 -12.86 -0.50 -21.54
N TYR A 92 -12.31 -1.09 -22.60
CA TYR A 92 -12.40 -0.59 -23.97
C TYR A 92 -12.81 -1.70 -24.94
N PRO A 93 -13.97 -2.34 -24.72
CA PRO A 93 -14.45 -3.40 -25.60
C PRO A 93 -14.75 -2.84 -27.00
N GLY A 94 -14.43 -3.62 -28.04
CA GLY A 94 -14.67 -3.26 -29.44
C GLY A 94 -13.67 -2.27 -30.06
N GLN A 95 -12.78 -1.68 -29.24
CA GLN A 95 -11.68 -0.85 -29.73
C GLN A 95 -10.52 -1.71 -30.29
N PRO A 96 -9.70 -1.20 -31.22
CA PRO A 96 -8.48 -1.87 -31.67
C PRO A 96 -7.53 -2.19 -30.50
N SER A 97 -6.64 -3.16 -30.73
CA SER A 97 -5.61 -3.58 -29.76
C SER A 97 -6.14 -4.11 -28.42
N PRO A 98 -6.97 -5.17 -28.44
CA PRO A 98 -7.60 -5.71 -27.23
C PRO A 98 -6.62 -6.16 -26.14
N LEU A 99 -5.45 -6.71 -26.50
CA LEU A 99 -4.46 -7.13 -25.51
C LEU A 99 -3.86 -5.91 -24.80
N SER A 100 -3.53 -4.87 -25.56
CA SER A 100 -3.04 -3.59 -25.01
C SER A 100 -4.09 -2.93 -24.11
N ASN A 101 -5.38 -3.01 -24.47
CA ASN A 101 -6.46 -2.44 -23.67
C ASN A 101 -6.64 -3.17 -22.33
N ILE A 102 -6.38 -4.48 -22.26
CA ILE A 102 -6.32 -5.23 -21.00
C ILE A 102 -5.18 -4.71 -20.11
N ILE A 103 -3.97 -4.53 -20.65
CA ILE A 103 -2.85 -3.92 -19.89
C ILE A 103 -3.23 -2.54 -19.35
N ARG A 104 -3.79 -1.68 -20.20
CA ARG A 104 -4.20 -0.33 -19.79
C ARG A 104 -5.21 -0.34 -18.64
N SER A 105 -6.00 -1.40 -18.52
CA SER A 105 -7.04 -1.53 -17.49
C SER A 105 -6.55 -2.21 -16.21
N ASN A 106 -5.45 -2.97 -16.24
CA ASN A 106 -5.09 -3.91 -15.15
C ASN A 106 -3.61 -3.87 -14.72
N ALA A 107 -2.74 -3.16 -15.45
CA ALA A 107 -1.32 -3.14 -15.14
C ALA A 107 -1.01 -2.22 -13.96
N TYR A 108 -0.15 -2.69 -13.06
CA TYR A 108 0.41 -1.90 -11.96
C TYR A 108 1.87 -1.56 -12.25
N PRO A 109 2.33 -0.36 -11.88
CA PRO A 109 3.74 -0.02 -12.01
C PRO A 109 4.59 -0.90 -11.08
N LEU A 110 5.72 -1.42 -11.59
CA LEU A 110 6.67 -2.24 -10.82
C LEU A 110 7.64 -1.35 -10.05
N GLY A 111 7.08 -0.49 -9.19
CA GLY A 111 7.80 0.47 -8.36
C GLY A 111 7.37 1.93 -8.60
N PRO A 112 7.59 2.84 -7.64
CA PRO A 112 7.05 4.22 -7.68
C PRO A 112 7.44 5.04 -8.91
N SER A 113 8.63 4.82 -9.45
CA SER A 113 9.18 5.55 -10.61
C SER A 113 9.38 4.66 -11.83
N SER A 114 8.84 3.44 -11.81
CA SER A 114 9.02 2.49 -12.89
C SER A 114 8.10 2.81 -14.07
N SER A 115 8.67 2.91 -15.27
CA SER A 115 7.89 2.94 -16.52
C SER A 115 7.40 1.54 -16.92
N VAL A 116 7.83 0.50 -16.21
CA VAL A 116 7.43 -0.88 -16.46
C VAL A 116 6.19 -1.21 -15.64
N GLY A 117 5.13 -1.64 -16.33
CA GLY A 117 3.94 -2.20 -15.72
C GLY A 117 3.97 -3.72 -15.67
N GLY A 118 3.33 -4.31 -14.67
CA GLY A 118 3.06 -5.74 -14.56
C GLY A 118 1.56 -6.01 -14.50
N VAL A 119 1.12 -7.10 -15.14
CA VAL A 119 -0.24 -7.61 -15.06
C VAL A 119 -0.25 -8.88 -14.21
N PHE A 120 -1.26 -9.03 -13.36
CA PHE A 120 -1.35 -10.10 -12.38
C PHE A 120 -2.67 -10.87 -12.55
N LYS A 121 -2.72 -12.13 -12.12
CA LYS A 121 -3.89 -13.01 -12.25
C LYS A 121 -4.99 -12.59 -11.29
N ASP A 122 -4.66 -12.53 -10.00
CA ASP A 122 -5.64 -12.33 -8.94
C ASP A 122 -5.60 -10.89 -8.41
N ILE A 123 -4.41 -10.28 -8.31
CA ILE A 123 -4.28 -8.87 -7.87
C ILE A 123 -5.01 -7.92 -8.82
N SER A 124 -5.00 -8.17 -10.14
CA SER A 124 -5.76 -7.38 -11.12
C SER A 124 -7.28 -7.51 -10.99
N ARG A 125 -7.81 -8.33 -10.06
CA ARG A 125 -9.24 -8.40 -9.71
C ARG A 125 -9.62 -7.47 -8.58
N ILE A 126 -8.66 -6.82 -7.94
CA ILE A 126 -8.95 -5.92 -6.82
C ILE A 126 -9.54 -4.63 -7.38
N ASN A 127 -10.77 -4.33 -6.97
CA ASN A 127 -11.44 -3.09 -7.35
C ASN A 127 -10.84 -1.90 -6.60
N HIS A 128 -11.14 -0.71 -7.10
CA HIS A 128 -10.61 0.52 -6.54
C HIS A 128 -11.64 1.25 -5.66
N SER A 129 -11.15 2.02 -4.68
CA SER A 129 -11.94 2.86 -3.79
C SER A 129 -11.13 4.07 -3.32
N CYS A 130 -11.79 5.22 -3.12
CA CYS A 130 -11.18 6.41 -2.49
C CYS A 130 -10.83 6.16 -1.02
N LEU A 131 -11.60 5.29 -0.36
CA LEU A 131 -11.33 4.71 0.94
C LEU A 131 -11.00 3.23 0.72
N PRO A 132 -9.74 2.89 0.42
CA PRO A 132 -9.33 1.52 0.13
C PRO A 132 -9.10 0.71 1.41
N THR A 133 -9.38 -0.58 1.35
CA THR A 133 -9.18 -1.51 2.48
C THR A 133 -7.80 -2.14 2.49
N SER A 134 -7.07 -2.00 1.38
CA SER A 134 -5.72 -2.53 1.20
C SER A 134 -4.79 -1.53 0.52
N GLN A 135 -3.49 -1.73 0.73
CA GLN A 135 -2.42 -1.07 0.01
C GLN A 135 -1.66 -2.11 -0.80
N HIS A 136 -1.25 -1.72 -2.00
CA HIS A 136 -0.41 -2.54 -2.85
C HIS A 136 0.96 -1.88 -3.04
N SER A 137 1.98 -2.71 -3.21
CA SER A 137 3.33 -2.25 -3.54
C SER A 137 4.11 -3.32 -4.29
N TRP A 138 5.12 -2.88 -5.05
CA TRP A 138 6.09 -3.78 -5.64
C TRP A 138 7.23 -4.03 -4.66
N ASN A 139 7.46 -5.29 -4.31
CA ASN A 139 8.57 -5.70 -3.45
C ASN A 139 9.75 -6.13 -4.34
N GLU A 140 10.75 -5.26 -4.43
CA GLU A 140 11.90 -5.43 -5.33
C GLU A 140 12.76 -6.66 -4.98
N SER A 141 12.92 -6.98 -3.69
CA SER A 141 13.67 -8.16 -3.24
C SER A 141 12.99 -9.46 -3.59
N ARG A 142 11.65 -9.50 -3.54
CA ARG A 142 10.85 -10.70 -3.86
C ARG A 142 10.54 -10.82 -5.35
N LYS A 143 10.63 -9.70 -6.09
CA LYS A 143 10.11 -9.60 -7.47
C LYS A 143 8.63 -9.99 -7.54
N GLU A 144 7.89 -9.58 -6.52
CA GLU A 144 6.47 -9.85 -6.36
C GLU A 144 5.73 -8.55 -6.05
N PHE A 145 4.49 -8.49 -6.51
CA PHE A 145 3.57 -7.47 -6.08
C PHE A 145 2.85 -7.98 -4.83
N VAL A 146 2.88 -7.17 -3.78
CA VAL A 146 2.29 -7.51 -2.49
C VAL A 146 1.10 -6.62 -2.20
N VAL A 147 0.12 -7.16 -1.51
CA VAL A 147 -1.07 -6.41 -1.07
C VAL A 147 -1.31 -6.71 0.39
N TYR A 148 -1.36 -5.68 1.23
CA TYR A 148 -1.61 -5.77 2.65
C TYR A 148 -2.94 -5.12 3.02
N ALA A 149 -3.66 -5.72 3.97
CA ALA A 149 -4.80 -5.07 4.61
C ALA A 149 -4.31 -3.87 5.43
N VAL A 150 -4.89 -2.68 5.25
CA VAL A 150 -4.49 -1.48 6.01
C VAL A 150 -5.50 -1.08 7.09
N ARG A 151 -6.59 -1.83 7.19
CA ARG A 151 -7.60 -1.72 8.24
C ARG A 151 -8.23 -3.09 8.48
N GLU A 152 -9.02 -3.18 9.54
CA GLU A 152 -9.78 -4.38 9.84
C GLU A 152 -10.84 -4.64 8.77
N LEU A 153 -11.02 -5.91 8.40
CA LEU A 153 -12.03 -6.36 7.46
C LEU A 153 -12.90 -7.42 8.11
N SER A 154 -14.21 -7.31 7.92
CA SER A 154 -15.21 -8.31 8.29
C SER A 154 -15.48 -9.28 7.13
N PRO A 155 -16.00 -10.48 7.41
CA PRO A 155 -16.47 -11.38 6.36
C PRO A 155 -17.49 -10.68 5.45
N GLY A 156 -17.24 -10.72 4.13
CA GLY A 156 -18.07 -10.06 3.12
C GLY A 156 -17.59 -8.68 2.70
N ASP A 157 -16.66 -8.05 3.43
CA ASP A 157 -16.08 -6.77 3.02
C ASP A 157 -15.30 -6.91 1.72
N GLU A 158 -15.44 -5.92 0.84
CA GLU A 158 -14.69 -5.85 -0.41
C GLU A 158 -13.24 -5.41 -0.13
N ILE A 159 -12.29 -6.22 -0.61
CA ILE A 159 -10.88 -5.84 -0.64
C ILE A 159 -10.69 -4.91 -1.83
N THR A 160 -10.23 -3.69 -1.56
CA THR A 160 -10.09 -2.60 -2.53
C THR A 160 -8.76 -1.88 -2.37
N THR A 161 -8.24 -1.34 -3.46
CA THR A 161 -7.01 -0.52 -3.50
C THR A 161 -7.31 0.93 -3.89
N SER A 162 -6.35 1.83 -3.66
CA SER A 162 -6.45 3.21 -4.12
C SER A 162 -6.20 3.31 -5.62
N TYR A 163 -6.90 4.22 -6.30
CA TYR A 163 -6.56 4.65 -7.67
C TYR A 163 -5.22 5.38 -7.75
N HIS A 164 -4.78 5.96 -6.63
CA HIS A 164 -3.54 6.70 -6.58
C HIS A 164 -2.38 5.72 -6.42
N VAL A 165 -1.65 5.49 -7.50
CA VAL A 165 -0.24 5.08 -7.44
C VAL A 165 0.48 6.12 -6.57
N GLY A 166 1.44 5.71 -5.75
CA GLY A 166 2.14 6.60 -4.80
C GLY A 166 2.96 7.77 -5.39
N GLY A 167 2.64 8.25 -6.60
CA GLY A 167 3.05 9.54 -7.14
C GLY A 167 2.24 10.71 -6.56
N PRO A 168 2.64 11.96 -6.85
CA PRO A 168 2.12 13.16 -6.20
C PRO A 168 0.59 13.19 -6.32
N SER A 169 -0.10 13.19 -5.17
CA SER A 169 -1.55 13.31 -5.20
C SER A 169 -1.92 14.70 -5.71
N THR A 170 -3.08 14.79 -6.34
CA THR A 170 -3.68 16.05 -6.79
C THR A 170 -4.30 16.84 -5.63
N ALA A 171 -4.12 16.42 -4.38
CA ALA A 171 -4.56 17.19 -3.23
C ALA A 171 -3.74 18.49 -3.16
N LYS A 172 -4.43 19.63 -3.09
CA LYS A 172 -3.82 20.96 -3.00
C LYS A 172 -2.81 21.04 -1.84
N LEU A 173 -3.02 20.28 -0.76
CA LEU A 173 -2.11 20.20 0.38
C LEU A 173 -0.81 19.46 0.05
N ASP A 174 -0.82 18.34 -0.70
CA ASP A 174 0.41 17.65 -1.13
C ASP A 174 1.27 18.54 -2.05
N GLN A 175 0.65 19.31 -2.95
CA GLN A 175 1.36 20.30 -3.77
C GLN A 175 1.98 21.43 -2.95
N VAL A 176 1.29 21.88 -1.89
CA VAL A 176 1.75 22.96 -1.01
C VAL A 176 2.84 22.49 -0.05
N ILE A 177 2.79 21.23 0.38
CA ILE A 177 3.82 20.59 1.20
C ILE A 177 5.10 20.37 0.38
N GLY A 178 4.96 20.05 -0.92
CA GLY A 178 6.08 19.95 -1.87
C GLY A 178 6.68 21.30 -2.32
N ASP A 179 6.13 22.44 -1.91
CA ASP A 179 6.65 23.76 -2.24
C ASP A 179 7.91 24.07 -1.41
N ALA A 180 9.07 23.93 -2.05
CA ALA A 180 10.38 24.17 -1.43
C ALA A 180 10.53 25.59 -0.86
N GLU A 181 9.90 26.60 -1.46
CA GLU A 181 9.94 27.98 -0.95
C GLU A 181 9.15 28.09 0.35
N ARG A 182 7.95 27.51 0.40
CA ARG A 182 7.11 27.50 1.61
C ARG A 182 7.78 26.75 2.74
N VAL A 183 8.34 25.56 2.47
CA VAL A 183 9.08 24.77 3.48
C VAL A 183 10.20 25.61 4.06
N MET A 184 11.00 26.30 3.23
CA MET A 184 12.12 27.10 3.72
C MET A 184 11.71 28.38 4.47
N LYS A 185 10.73 29.13 3.94
CA LYS A 185 10.34 30.46 4.47
C LYS A 185 9.36 30.36 5.64
N HIS A 186 8.44 29.40 5.61
CA HIS A 186 7.34 29.25 6.55
C HIS A 186 7.17 27.78 7.02
N PRO A 187 8.20 27.19 7.65
CA PRO A 187 8.18 25.78 8.01
C PRO A 187 7.09 25.43 9.03
N GLU A 188 6.71 26.36 9.90
CA GLU A 188 5.57 26.19 10.81
C GLU A 188 4.26 25.97 10.04
N LYS A 189 4.05 26.70 8.95
CA LYS A 189 2.85 26.55 8.11
C LYS A 189 2.88 25.25 7.34
N ALA A 190 4.03 24.87 6.79
CA ALA A 190 4.19 23.61 6.08
C ALA A 190 3.96 22.39 6.99
N LEU A 191 4.50 22.42 8.22
CA LEU A 191 4.26 21.37 9.21
C LEU A 191 2.79 21.33 9.66
N LYS A 192 2.15 22.51 9.81
CA LYS A 192 0.71 22.58 10.09
C LYS A 192 -0.12 22.01 8.94
N ASP A 193 0.24 22.28 7.68
CA ASP A 193 -0.46 21.72 6.52
C ASP A 193 -0.38 20.17 6.52
N CYS A 194 0.77 19.60 6.91
CA CYS A 194 0.92 18.17 7.13
C CYS A 194 -0.02 17.66 8.24
N ARG A 195 -0.08 18.36 9.37
CA ARG A 195 -0.97 18.02 10.49
C ARG A 195 -2.44 18.05 10.11
N ASP A 196 -2.87 19.13 9.45
CA ASP A 196 -4.26 19.29 8.98
C ASP A 196 -4.63 18.15 8.02
N LEU A 197 -3.70 17.75 7.14
CA LEU A 197 -3.92 16.64 6.20
C LEU A 197 -3.98 15.27 6.91
N GLU A 198 -3.13 15.04 7.92
CA GLU A 198 -3.19 13.83 8.75
C GLU A 198 -4.51 13.71 9.52
N ILE A 199 -5.02 14.84 10.04
CA ILE A 199 -6.34 14.91 10.70
C ILE A 199 -7.45 14.54 9.70
N ILE A 200 -7.46 15.14 8.50
CA ILE A 200 -8.44 14.82 7.45
C ILE A 200 -8.40 13.33 7.13
N TYR A 201 -7.22 12.76 6.90
CA TYR A 201 -7.10 11.33 6.59
C TYR A 201 -7.60 10.45 7.72
N ARG A 202 -7.33 10.80 8.98
CA ARG A 202 -7.86 10.07 10.14
C ARG A 202 -9.38 10.17 10.23
N GLU A 203 -9.96 11.36 10.05
CA GLU A 203 -11.40 11.59 10.11
C GLU A 203 -12.15 10.90 8.96
N GLU A 204 -11.56 10.85 7.76
CA GLU A 204 -12.10 10.13 6.61
C GLU A 204 -11.85 8.61 6.66
N GLY A 205 -11.07 8.12 7.63
CA GLY A 205 -10.74 6.69 7.75
C GLY A 205 -9.74 6.19 6.70
N ILE A 206 -8.93 7.09 6.12
CA ILE A 206 -7.86 6.76 5.19
C ILE A 206 -6.68 6.16 5.96
N GLN A 207 -6.26 4.97 5.53
CA GLN A 207 -5.19 4.20 6.18
C GLN A 207 -4.13 3.67 5.19
N ASP A 208 -4.16 4.08 3.93
CA ASP A 208 -3.15 3.63 2.96
C ASP A 208 -1.87 4.50 3.00
N GLN A 209 -1.03 4.33 1.99
CA GLN A 209 0.23 5.05 1.76
C GLN A 209 0.13 6.58 1.85
N ARG A 210 -1.05 7.18 1.70
CA ARG A 210 -1.25 8.62 1.87
C ARG A 210 -0.83 9.08 3.26
N VAL A 211 -1.16 8.32 4.30
CA VAL A 211 -0.77 8.62 5.68
C VAL A 211 0.75 8.56 5.86
N GLY A 212 1.38 7.54 5.24
CA GLY A 212 2.84 7.42 5.24
C GLY A 212 3.53 8.64 4.61
N ARG A 213 3.01 9.14 3.48
CA ARG A 213 3.56 10.34 2.82
C ARG A 213 3.56 11.58 3.71
N VAL A 214 2.48 11.79 4.46
CA VAL A 214 2.41 12.94 5.39
C VAL A 214 3.53 12.90 6.43
N TYR A 215 3.79 11.72 7.02
CA TYR A 215 4.90 11.57 7.96
C TYR A 215 6.27 11.72 7.29
N TRP A 216 6.40 11.27 6.04
CA TRP A 216 7.62 11.47 5.27
C TRP A 216 7.91 12.95 5.00
N ASP A 217 6.89 13.72 4.65
CA ASP A 217 7.04 15.16 4.41
C ASP A 217 7.34 15.91 5.70
N ALA A 218 6.65 15.60 6.80
CA ALA A 218 6.94 16.16 8.12
C ALA A 218 8.36 15.84 8.60
N PHE A 219 8.85 14.62 8.34
CA PHE A 219 10.25 14.24 8.54
C PHE A 219 11.20 15.15 7.77
N GLN A 220 10.96 15.34 6.46
CA GLN A 220 11.83 16.15 5.61
C GLN A 220 11.86 17.62 6.05
N ILE A 221 10.70 18.19 6.40
CA ILE A 221 10.58 19.56 6.93
C ILE A 221 11.39 19.71 8.21
N CYS A 222 11.18 18.83 9.20
CA CYS A 222 11.91 18.89 10.48
C CYS A 222 13.42 18.76 10.28
N ASN A 223 13.85 17.79 9.48
CA ASN A 223 15.27 17.52 9.22
C ASN A 223 15.96 18.69 8.50
N ARG A 224 15.26 19.37 7.59
CA ARG A 224 15.73 20.57 6.88
C ARG A 224 15.98 21.78 7.81
N HIS A 225 15.25 21.84 8.91
CA HIS A 225 15.36 22.91 9.92
C HIS A 225 16.14 22.53 11.17
N GLY A 226 16.78 21.35 11.17
CA GLY A 226 17.64 20.87 12.24
C GLY A 226 16.90 20.25 13.44
N ASP A 227 15.60 20.00 13.34
CA ASP A 227 14.83 19.32 14.39
C ASP A 227 14.99 17.80 14.27
N LEU A 228 16.12 17.30 14.77
CA LEU A 228 16.47 15.88 14.69
C LEU A 228 15.60 15.02 15.62
N ALA A 229 15.11 15.58 16.73
CA ALA A 229 14.20 14.88 17.64
C ALA A 229 12.88 14.54 16.93
N ARG A 230 12.19 15.54 16.36
CA ARG A 230 10.94 15.30 15.63
C ARG A 230 11.16 14.55 14.33
N ALA A 231 12.26 14.81 13.62
CA ALA A 231 12.57 14.04 12.42
C ALA A 231 12.71 12.55 12.72
N SER A 232 13.39 12.16 13.80
CA SER A 232 13.50 10.75 14.21
C SER A 232 12.12 10.10 14.46
N GLU A 233 11.22 10.80 15.17
CA GLU A 233 9.87 10.28 15.46
C GLU A 233 8.96 10.25 14.23
N PHE A 234 9.05 11.23 13.32
CA PHE A 234 8.33 11.18 12.05
C PHE A 234 8.84 10.05 11.14
N ALA A 235 10.15 9.79 11.11
CA ALA A 235 10.71 8.65 10.40
C ALA A 235 10.22 7.31 11.01
N LYS A 236 10.01 7.25 12.32
CA LYS A 236 9.42 6.09 13.00
C LYS A 236 7.97 5.86 12.59
N LYS A 237 7.12 6.90 12.65
CA LYS A 237 5.73 6.81 12.17
C LYS A 237 5.66 6.44 10.68
N TYR A 238 6.52 7.02 9.84
CA TYR A 238 6.65 6.64 8.44
C TYR A 238 6.95 5.13 8.28
N ARG A 239 7.94 4.62 9.03
CA ARG A 239 8.29 3.19 9.01
C ARG A 239 7.10 2.30 9.38
N GLU A 240 6.38 2.66 10.44
CA GLU A 240 5.18 1.93 10.87
C GLU A 240 4.13 1.84 9.76
N ARG A 241 3.93 2.93 9.01
CA ARG A 241 3.02 2.93 7.84
C ARG A 241 3.54 2.07 6.70
N LYS A 242 4.86 2.04 6.46
CA LYS A 242 5.47 1.18 5.43
C LYS A 242 5.34 -0.30 5.77
N ILE A 243 5.54 -0.68 7.03
CA ILE A 243 5.31 -2.05 7.48
C ILE A 243 3.85 -2.45 7.27
N LEU A 244 2.91 -1.60 7.69
CA LEU A 244 1.48 -1.87 7.58
C LEU A 244 1.04 -2.16 6.13
N GLY A 245 1.57 -1.39 5.17
CA GLY A 245 1.12 -1.43 3.78
C GLY A 245 2.01 -2.23 2.81
N GLU A 246 3.25 -2.54 3.19
CA GLU A 246 4.26 -3.12 2.29
C GLU A 246 5.06 -4.28 2.90
N GLY A 247 4.95 -4.50 4.21
CA GLY A 247 5.73 -5.49 4.95
C GLY A 247 7.04 -4.93 5.54
N GLU A 248 7.61 -5.65 6.51
CA GLU A 248 8.86 -5.25 7.18
C GLU A 248 10.10 -5.41 6.29
N ASP A 249 10.02 -6.28 5.30
CA ASP A 249 11.05 -6.51 4.29
C ASP A 249 11.04 -5.47 3.16
N SER A 250 10.12 -4.49 3.19
CA SER A 250 10.09 -3.42 2.19
C SER A 250 11.31 -2.52 2.28
N LYS A 251 11.81 -2.09 1.11
CA LYS A 251 12.97 -1.19 1.03
C LYS A 251 12.78 0.06 1.88
N ASP A 252 11.60 0.69 1.80
CA ASP A 252 11.30 1.92 2.51
C ASP A 252 11.23 1.70 4.03
N ALA A 253 10.70 0.55 4.49
CA ALA A 253 10.67 0.20 5.90
C ALA A 253 12.08 -0.04 6.48
N ILE A 254 12.97 -0.62 5.68
CA ILE A 254 14.38 -0.84 6.03
C ILE A 254 15.16 0.47 6.03
N GLU A 255 15.03 1.30 5.00
CA GLU A 255 15.74 2.58 4.89
C GLU A 255 15.35 3.53 6.03
N ALA A 256 14.08 3.55 6.42
CA ALA A 256 13.61 4.38 7.53
C ALA A 256 14.35 4.10 8.86
N LEU A 257 14.85 2.88 9.10
CA LEU A 257 15.66 2.58 10.30
C LEU A 257 16.92 3.44 10.38
N ALA A 258 17.56 3.73 9.24
CA ALA A 258 18.74 4.58 9.20
C ALA A 258 18.41 6.01 9.64
N PHE A 259 17.25 6.53 9.21
CA PHE A 259 16.79 7.88 9.50
C PHE A 259 16.22 8.05 10.90
N ILE A 260 15.61 7.00 11.47
CA ILE A 260 15.22 6.97 12.89
C ILE A 260 16.48 7.15 13.76
N LYS A 261 17.54 6.39 13.49
CA LYS A 261 18.79 6.44 14.27
C LYS A 261 19.57 7.74 14.06
N ASP A 262 19.67 8.19 12.82
CA ASP A 262 20.42 9.38 12.44
C ASP A 262 19.74 10.08 11.25
N PRO A 263 18.81 11.02 11.53
CA PRO A 263 18.10 11.76 10.49
C PRO A 263 19.02 12.46 9.49
N LYS A 264 20.25 12.80 9.90
CA LYS A 264 21.23 13.49 9.05
C LYS A 264 21.69 12.68 7.84
N LYS A 265 21.45 11.37 7.83
CA LYS A 265 21.77 10.50 6.70
C LYS A 265 20.87 10.75 5.49
N HIS A 266 19.72 11.40 5.68
CA HIS A 266 18.84 11.77 4.58
C HIS A 266 19.27 13.10 3.95
N GLU A 267 19.13 13.20 2.62
CA GLU A 267 19.53 14.40 1.84
C GLU A 267 18.76 15.67 2.20
N SER A 268 17.59 15.55 2.82
CA SER A 268 16.81 16.70 3.30
C SER A 268 17.46 17.39 4.50
N CYS A 269 18.48 16.81 5.13
CA CYS A 269 19.16 17.40 6.27
C CYS A 269 19.88 18.70 5.89
N GLY A 270 19.66 19.72 6.71
CA GLY A 270 20.29 21.02 6.53
C GLY A 270 19.48 21.99 5.67
N GLY A 271 19.92 23.25 5.62
CA GLY A 271 19.19 24.36 5.04
C GLY A 271 18.90 25.46 6.07
N SER A 272 18.49 25.08 7.28
CA SER A 272 18.43 25.99 8.42
C SER A 272 18.66 25.27 9.76
N GLN A 273 18.81 26.03 10.85
CA GLN A 273 18.93 25.51 12.23
C GLN A 273 17.88 26.13 13.17
N LYS A 274 16.75 26.59 12.59
CA LYS A 274 15.68 27.27 13.34
C LYS A 274 15.12 26.42 14.49
N TRP A 275 15.10 25.10 14.33
CA TRP A 275 14.51 24.17 15.29
C TRP A 275 15.54 23.16 15.81
N LYS A 276 16.80 23.60 15.94
CA LYS A 276 17.92 22.74 16.29
C LYS A 276 17.64 21.89 17.55
N SER A 277 17.66 20.58 17.37
CA SER A 277 17.54 19.58 18.44
C SER A 277 18.43 18.37 18.16
N LYS A 278 18.59 17.48 19.14
CA LYS A 278 19.23 16.17 19.00
C LYS A 278 18.18 15.07 19.13
N VAL A 279 18.44 13.89 18.55
CA VAL A 279 17.58 12.71 18.74
C VAL A 279 17.38 12.37 20.23
N SER A 280 18.35 12.67 21.09
CA SER A 280 18.24 12.49 22.54
C SER A 280 17.21 13.38 23.22
N ASP A 281 16.73 14.42 22.54
CA ASP A 281 15.84 15.45 23.09
C ASP A 281 14.36 15.07 22.90
N VAL A 282 14.06 13.88 22.35
CA VAL A 282 12.72 13.31 22.34
C VAL A 282 12.21 13.20 23.79
N PRO A 283 11.03 13.76 24.12
CA PRO A 283 10.51 13.75 25.48
C PRO A 283 10.35 12.33 26.04
N LYS A 284 10.68 12.16 27.32
CA LYS A 284 10.53 10.89 28.05
C LYS A 284 9.49 11.03 29.15
N GLY A 285 8.75 9.97 29.40
CA GLY A 285 7.74 9.93 30.49
C GLY A 285 6.48 10.75 30.23
N LYS A 286 6.27 11.20 28.99
CA LYS A 286 5.02 11.81 28.51
C LYS A 286 4.06 10.72 28.01
N ASN A 287 2.76 10.97 28.09
CA ASN A 287 1.77 10.09 27.48
C ASN A 287 1.65 10.34 25.96
N ASP A 288 0.89 9.48 25.27
CA ASP A 288 0.78 9.52 23.80
C ASP A 288 0.22 10.86 23.28
N ASP A 289 -0.75 11.46 23.95
CA ASP A 289 -1.34 12.75 23.55
C ASP A 289 -0.33 13.90 23.70
N GLU A 290 0.45 13.89 24.77
CA GLU A 290 1.49 14.89 25.00
C GLU A 290 2.66 14.74 24.02
N ILE A 291 3.01 13.51 23.63
CA ILE A 291 3.99 13.23 22.59
C ILE A 291 3.47 13.69 21.24
N GLU A 292 2.20 13.44 20.92
CA GLU A 292 1.59 13.83 19.65
C GLU A 292 1.54 15.36 19.51
N LYS A 293 1.11 16.09 20.55
CA LYS A 293 1.12 17.56 20.55
C LYS A 293 2.52 18.12 20.39
N TRP A 294 3.50 17.58 21.13
CA TRP A 294 4.89 17.95 20.97
C TRP A 294 5.37 17.70 19.53
N LEU A 295 5.08 16.52 18.97
CA LEU A 295 5.52 16.14 17.63
C LEU A 295 5.05 17.14 16.56
N TRP A 296 3.81 17.64 16.68
CA TRP A 296 3.24 18.60 15.74
C TRP A 296 3.46 20.08 16.11
N ARG A 297 4.23 20.37 17.18
CA ARG A 297 4.48 21.72 17.71
C ARG A 297 3.16 22.44 18.09
N GLU A 298 2.25 21.68 18.69
CA GLU A 298 0.96 22.13 19.24
C GLU A 298 1.03 22.38 20.76
N ASP A 299 2.24 22.38 21.32
CA ASP A 299 2.53 22.62 22.74
C ASP A 299 2.67 24.11 23.11
#